data_AF-A0A1S3F812-F1
#
_entry.id   AF-A0A1S3F812-F1
#
_cell.length_a   1.000
_cell.length_b   1.000
_cell.length_c   1.000
_cell.angle_alpha   90.00
_cell.angle_beta   90.00
_cell.angle_gamma   90.00
#
_symmetry.space_group_name_H-M   'P 1'
#
loop_
_entity.id
_entity.type
_entity.pdbx_description
1 polymer ?
#
loop_
_entity_poly.entity_id
_entity_poly.type
_entity_poly.pdbx_seq_one_letter_code
_entity_poly.pdbx_strand_id
1 'polypeptide(L)'
;MAFVTGRLGRPLRSSLLQVVQLHLSRTMGASQEDFENAMNQVKLLKKDPGNEVKLKLYALYKQATEGPCSIPKPGVFDFVNKAKWDAWNALGSLPKETARQNYVDLVSSLSSPSESSSHVEPGTDQKTPGSEDVVVTSEDGITKIMFNRPAQKNAITTQMYREIILALEAASKDNSTITVITGNGDYYSSGNDLTNFTKIPPGGIEEVAKSGAVLLREFVDCFIDFPKPLIAVVNGPAVGIPVTLLGLFDAVYASDRATFHTPFSHLGQTAEGCSSYTFPKIMGPAKATEMLIFGKKLTAREACAQGLVTEVFPESTFQKEVWARLKAYAKLPPNAMKISKELIRSNEKEKLHAINAEECTILQGRWLSDECMNAIVNFLSRKAKL
;
A
#
# COMPACT_ATOMS: atom_id res chain seq x y z
N MET A 1 -67.45 1.77 63.57
CA MET A 1 -66.99 2.49 64.78
C MET A 1 -65.54 2.90 64.54
N ALA A 2 -65.03 4.10 64.83
CA ALA A 2 -65.57 5.41 65.16
C ALA A 2 -64.34 6.34 65.36
N PHE A 3 -64.37 7.55 64.76
CA PHE A 3 -63.87 8.86 65.29
C PHE A 3 -62.37 9.03 65.69
N VAL A 4 -61.58 9.93 65.04
CA VAL A 4 -61.43 11.42 65.26
C VAL A 4 -60.58 11.74 66.51
N THR A 5 -59.59 12.64 66.58
CA THR A 5 -59.25 13.90 65.84
C THR A 5 -57.94 13.78 65.00
N GLY A 6 -57.12 14.79 64.61
CA GLY A 6 -57.04 16.24 64.92
C GLY A 6 -55.92 17.01 64.15
N ARG A 7 -55.44 18.15 64.68
CA ARG A 7 -54.34 19.00 64.12
C ARG A 7 -53.60 19.77 65.24
N LEU A 8 -52.30 20.05 65.06
CA LEU A 8 -51.63 21.39 65.12
C LEU A 8 -50.12 21.28 65.47
N GLY A 9 -49.27 22.12 64.85
CA GLY A 9 -47.85 22.30 65.25
C GLY A 9 -46.84 22.43 64.10
N ARG A 10 -46.26 23.63 63.93
CA ARG A 10 -45.05 23.96 63.14
C ARG A 10 -44.03 24.59 64.13
N PRO A 11 -42.76 24.87 63.76
CA PRO A 11 -41.89 24.32 62.69
C PRO A 11 -40.45 23.98 63.18
N LEU A 12 -39.56 23.43 62.33
CA LEU A 12 -38.25 24.03 61.92
C LEU A 12 -37.17 23.02 61.43
N ARG A 13 -36.46 23.50 60.38
CA ARG A 13 -35.09 23.22 59.93
C ARG A 13 -34.71 21.94 59.14
N SER A 14 -34.07 22.27 58.02
CA SER A 14 -33.01 21.60 57.23
C SER A 14 -33.28 20.31 56.46
N SER A 15 -32.90 20.40 55.17
CA SER A 15 -32.37 19.36 54.28
C SER A 15 -33.22 18.11 54.01
N LEU A 16 -33.63 17.93 52.75
CA LEU A 16 -33.11 16.87 51.86
C LEU A 16 -33.74 16.97 50.44
N LEU A 17 -32.87 16.80 49.43
CA LEU A 17 -33.06 16.18 48.10
C LEU A 17 -34.39 16.31 47.30
N GLN A 18 -34.22 16.69 46.02
CA GLN A 18 -34.96 16.24 44.82
C GLN A 18 -36.46 16.65 44.69
N VAL A 19 -36.96 17.15 43.56
CA VAL A 19 -37.17 16.43 42.28
C VAL A 19 -37.54 17.43 41.16
N VAL A 20 -36.94 17.23 39.97
CA VAL A 20 -37.40 17.62 38.61
C VAL A 20 -37.81 19.08 38.35
N GLN A 21 -36.94 19.77 37.59
CA GLN A 21 -37.39 20.70 36.56
C GLN A 21 -36.92 20.17 35.20
N LEU A 22 -37.86 19.74 34.36
CA LEU A 22 -37.58 19.20 33.04
C LEU A 22 -36.79 20.19 32.19
N HIS A 23 -35.53 19.88 31.89
CA HIS A 23 -34.90 20.40 30.68
C HIS A 23 -35.20 19.43 29.55
N LEU A 24 -36.15 19.79 28.69
CA LEU A 24 -36.14 19.29 27.32
C LEU A 24 -34.86 19.81 26.68
N SER A 25 -33.84 18.95 26.58
CA SER A 25 -32.69 19.19 25.70
C SER A 25 -33.18 19.15 24.26
N ARG A 26 -33.67 20.30 23.80
CA ARG A 26 -34.04 20.58 22.42
C ARG A 26 -32.76 20.41 21.59
N THR A 27 -32.64 19.28 20.88
CA THR A 27 -31.56 19.05 19.92
C THR A 27 -31.69 20.07 18.79
N MET A 28 -31.02 21.21 18.95
CA MET A 28 -30.79 22.15 17.87
C MET A 28 -29.84 21.48 16.88
N GLY A 29 -30.33 21.22 15.67
CA GLY A 29 -29.46 20.81 14.57
C GLY A 29 -28.54 21.96 14.17
N ALA A 30 -27.40 21.61 13.57
CA ALA A 30 -26.39 22.53 13.08
C ALA A 30 -27.01 23.68 12.29
N SER A 31 -26.62 24.91 12.64
CA SER A 31 -27.08 26.09 11.94
C SER A 31 -26.50 26.16 10.52
N GLN A 32 -27.07 27.04 9.69
CA GLN A 32 -26.52 27.34 8.37
C GLN A 32 -25.07 27.86 8.46
N GLU A 33 -24.76 28.61 9.53
CA GLU A 33 -23.41 29.13 9.81
C GLU A 33 -22.42 28.00 10.19
N ASP A 34 -22.83 27.04 11.01
CA ASP A 34 -22.01 25.86 11.35
C ASP A 34 -21.65 25.04 10.10
N PHE A 35 -22.63 24.85 9.20
CA PHE A 35 -22.45 24.16 7.93
C PHE A 35 -21.48 24.91 6.99
N GLU A 36 -21.58 26.24 6.92
CA GLU A 36 -20.65 27.07 6.14
C GLU A 36 -19.23 27.07 6.70
N ASN A 37 -19.09 27.09 8.02
CA ASN A 37 -17.81 26.94 8.70
C ASN A 37 -17.18 25.56 8.43
N ALA A 38 -17.96 24.47 8.50
CA ALA A 38 -17.50 23.13 8.17
C ALA A 38 -17.06 23.01 6.69
N MET A 39 -17.79 23.61 5.75
CA MET A 39 -17.38 23.64 4.33
C MET A 39 -16.02 24.34 4.12
N ASN A 40 -15.71 25.35 4.92
CA ASN A 40 -14.41 26.03 4.85
C ASN A 40 -13.29 25.21 5.52
N GLN A 41 -13.58 24.50 6.61
CA GLN A 41 -12.63 23.56 7.23
C GLN A 41 -12.22 22.43 6.29
N VAL A 42 -13.14 21.86 5.50
CA VAL A 42 -12.83 20.81 4.51
C VAL A 42 -11.79 21.28 3.47
N LYS A 43 -11.84 22.55 3.05
CA LYS A 43 -10.86 23.13 2.11
C LYS A 43 -9.46 23.30 2.71
N LEU A 44 -9.34 23.26 4.04
CA LEU A 44 -8.10 23.46 4.80
C LEU A 44 -7.50 22.15 5.34
N LEU A 45 -8.09 21.00 5.02
CA LEU A 45 -7.57 19.68 5.43
C LEU A 45 -6.20 19.43 4.80
N LYS A 46 -5.16 19.32 5.66
CA LYS A 46 -3.77 19.05 5.25
C LYS A 46 -3.50 17.62 4.78
N LYS A 47 -4.43 16.69 5.04
CA LYS A 47 -4.36 15.28 4.64
C LYS A 47 -5.60 14.93 3.82
N ASP A 48 -5.43 14.10 2.80
CA ASP A 48 -6.54 13.59 2.00
C ASP A 48 -7.40 12.62 2.86
N PRO A 49 -8.70 12.89 3.08
CA PRO A 49 -9.57 12.03 3.90
C PRO A 49 -10.00 10.74 3.19
N GLY A 50 -9.59 10.53 1.93
CA GLY A 50 -9.89 9.33 1.15
C GLY A 50 -11.22 9.40 0.38
N ASN A 51 -11.35 8.55 -0.63
CA ASN A 51 -12.46 8.62 -1.60
C ASN A 51 -13.84 8.34 -0.96
N GLU A 52 -13.92 7.43 0.01
CA GLU A 52 -15.19 7.12 0.69
C GLU A 52 -15.70 8.33 1.50
N VAL A 53 -14.81 8.99 2.24
CA VAL A 53 -15.15 10.20 3.01
C VAL A 53 -15.48 11.36 2.08
N LYS A 54 -14.75 11.55 0.98
CA LYS A 54 -15.09 12.55 -0.05
C LYS A 54 -16.47 12.31 -0.67
N LEU A 55 -16.86 11.06 -0.92
CA LEU A 55 -18.19 10.71 -1.43
C LEU A 55 -19.28 10.96 -0.38
N LYS A 56 -19.04 10.63 0.89
CA LYS A 56 -19.95 10.95 2.01
C LYS A 56 -20.14 12.46 2.19
N LEU A 57 -19.05 13.24 2.21
CA LEU A 57 -19.08 14.70 2.26
C LEU A 57 -19.84 15.29 1.06
N TYR A 58 -19.57 14.81 -0.17
CA TYR A 58 -20.29 15.23 -1.37
C TYR A 58 -21.80 14.94 -1.27
N ALA A 59 -22.18 13.72 -0.89
CA ALA A 59 -23.58 13.30 -0.77
C ALA A 59 -24.33 14.15 0.28
N LEU A 60 -23.74 14.31 1.47
CA LEU A 60 -24.32 15.13 2.55
C LEU A 60 -24.42 16.61 2.16
N TYR A 61 -23.41 17.17 1.48
CA TYR A 61 -23.46 18.52 0.95
C TYR A 61 -24.63 18.71 -0.03
N LYS A 62 -24.75 17.83 -1.03
CA LYS A 62 -25.83 17.88 -2.03
C LYS A 62 -27.21 17.70 -1.40
N GLN A 63 -27.34 16.80 -0.42
CA GLN A 63 -28.58 16.62 0.32
C GLN A 63 -28.95 17.85 1.17
N ALA A 64 -27.96 18.50 1.79
CA ALA A 64 -28.15 19.70 2.61
C ALA A 64 -28.52 20.95 1.78
N THR A 65 -27.94 21.12 0.59
CA THR A 65 -28.22 22.28 -0.28
C THR A 65 -29.44 22.05 -1.18
N GLU A 66 -29.48 20.95 -1.92
CA GLU A 66 -30.46 20.70 -2.99
C GLU A 66 -31.61 19.81 -2.51
N GLY A 67 -31.31 18.77 -1.72
CA GLY A 67 -32.30 17.83 -1.19
C GLY A 67 -32.13 16.43 -1.77
N PRO A 68 -33.17 15.58 -1.81
CA PRO A 68 -33.12 14.25 -2.40
C PRO A 68 -32.60 14.27 -3.85
N CYS A 69 -31.80 13.26 -4.22
CA CYS A 69 -31.25 13.14 -5.56
C CYS A 69 -32.36 13.02 -6.62
N SER A 70 -32.49 14.05 -7.46
CA SER A 70 -33.51 14.17 -8.51
C SER A 70 -32.95 14.13 -9.93
N ILE A 71 -31.62 14.07 -10.07
CA ILE A 71 -30.94 14.04 -11.37
C ILE A 71 -30.94 12.63 -11.98
N PRO A 72 -31.00 12.49 -13.32
CA PRO A 72 -30.90 11.20 -13.98
C PRO A 72 -29.61 10.45 -13.61
N LYS A 73 -29.68 9.12 -13.54
CA LYS A 73 -28.51 8.28 -13.24
C LYS A 73 -27.46 8.42 -14.37
N PRO A 74 -26.20 8.79 -14.06
CA PRO A 74 -25.14 8.88 -15.06
C PRO A 74 -24.89 7.56 -15.79
N GLY A 75 -24.42 7.67 -17.04
CA GLY A 75 -24.13 6.52 -17.89
C GLY A 75 -23.07 5.59 -17.29
N VAL A 76 -23.10 4.31 -17.65
CA VAL A 76 -22.25 3.27 -17.06
C VAL A 76 -20.74 3.48 -17.21
N PHE A 77 -20.32 4.36 -18.13
CA PHE A 77 -18.94 4.75 -18.38
C PHE A 77 -18.49 6.02 -17.62
N ASP A 78 -19.41 6.77 -17.01
CA ASP A 78 -19.10 7.95 -16.18
C ASP A 78 -18.97 7.53 -14.71
N PHE A 79 -17.87 6.84 -14.40
CA PHE A 79 -17.65 6.22 -13.10
C PHE A 79 -17.64 7.24 -11.93
N VAL A 80 -17.12 8.45 -12.15
CA VAL A 80 -16.98 9.47 -11.10
C VAL A 80 -18.35 10.08 -10.77
N ASN A 81 -19.13 10.50 -11.77
CA ASN A 81 -20.45 11.05 -11.50
C ASN A 81 -21.43 9.96 -11.09
N LYS A 82 -21.29 8.72 -11.59
CA LYS A 82 -22.05 7.56 -11.10
C LYS A 82 -21.78 7.30 -9.61
N ALA A 83 -20.54 7.30 -9.14
CA ALA A 83 -20.23 7.09 -7.73
C ALA A 83 -20.79 8.22 -6.84
N LYS A 84 -20.67 9.47 -7.29
CA LYS A 84 -21.30 10.65 -6.65
C LYS A 84 -22.83 10.54 -6.60
N TRP A 85 -23.44 10.10 -7.70
CA TRP A 85 -24.88 9.87 -7.81
C TRP A 85 -25.34 8.74 -6.90
N ASP A 86 -24.67 7.58 -6.92
CA ASP A 86 -25.01 6.43 -6.08
C ASP A 86 -24.92 6.81 -4.59
N ALA A 87 -23.90 7.58 -4.19
CA ALA A 87 -23.72 8.07 -2.81
C ALA A 87 -24.80 9.09 -2.38
N TRP A 88 -25.18 10.04 -3.25
CA TRP A 88 -26.24 11.01 -2.96
C TRP A 88 -27.62 10.34 -2.96
N ASN A 89 -27.91 9.49 -3.94
CA ASN A 89 -29.16 8.73 -4.03
C ASN A 89 -29.37 7.79 -2.84
N ALA A 90 -28.30 7.22 -2.27
CA ALA A 90 -28.36 6.39 -1.08
C ALA A 90 -28.86 7.12 0.19
N LEU A 91 -28.81 8.47 0.23
CA LEU A 91 -29.40 9.26 1.32
C LEU A 91 -30.93 9.38 1.22
N GLY A 92 -31.53 9.08 0.07
CA GLY A 92 -32.98 9.08 -0.14
C GLY A 92 -33.66 10.37 0.32
N SER A 93 -34.67 10.22 1.19
CA SER A 93 -35.46 11.33 1.74
C SER A 93 -34.90 11.96 3.02
N LEU A 94 -33.59 11.85 3.28
CA LEU A 94 -32.95 12.46 4.45
C LEU A 94 -33.22 13.98 4.51
N PRO A 95 -33.76 14.54 5.61
CA PRO A 95 -34.03 15.98 5.71
C PRO A 95 -32.77 16.84 5.58
N LYS A 96 -32.91 18.04 5.00
CA LYS A 96 -31.78 18.97 4.79
C LYS A 96 -31.04 19.30 6.09
N GLU A 97 -31.77 19.54 7.17
CA GLU A 97 -31.20 19.85 8.49
C GLU A 97 -30.39 18.67 9.06
N THR A 98 -30.87 17.43 8.87
CA THR A 98 -30.13 16.23 9.29
C THR A 98 -28.89 16.01 8.42
N ALA A 99 -28.96 16.32 7.13
CA ALA A 99 -27.79 16.29 6.24
C ALA A 99 -26.73 17.34 6.62
N ARG A 100 -27.14 18.55 7.03
CA ARG A 100 -26.23 19.59 7.57
C ARG A 100 -25.54 19.11 8.84
N GLN A 101 -26.28 18.59 9.82
CA GLN A 101 -25.70 18.05 11.07
C GLN A 101 -24.68 16.95 10.78
N ASN A 102 -25.06 15.93 10.01
CA ASN A 102 -24.18 14.82 9.65
C ASN A 102 -22.92 15.28 8.90
N TYR A 103 -23.00 16.38 8.12
CA TYR A 103 -21.83 16.97 7.46
C TYR A 103 -20.90 17.62 8.48
N VAL A 104 -21.43 18.44 9.40
CA VAL A 104 -20.65 19.11 10.45
C VAL A 104 -19.95 18.09 11.34
N ASP A 105 -20.67 17.05 11.80
CA ASP A 105 -20.12 15.98 12.65
C ASP A 105 -18.96 15.24 11.95
N LEU A 106 -19.13 14.93 10.66
CA LEU A 106 -18.10 14.26 9.86
C LEU A 106 -16.85 15.14 9.73
N VAL A 107 -17.01 16.44 9.46
CA VAL A 107 -15.87 17.38 9.35
C VAL A 107 -15.16 17.57 10.69
N SER A 108 -15.90 17.64 11.80
CA SER A 108 -15.32 17.70 13.14
C SER A 108 -14.48 16.45 13.44
N SER A 109 -14.98 15.25 13.10
CA SER A 109 -14.24 13.99 13.30
C SER A 109 -12.92 13.90 12.52
N LEU A 110 -12.83 14.58 11.37
CA LEU A 110 -11.60 14.65 10.54
C LEU A 110 -10.58 15.67 11.05
N SER A 111 -10.99 16.54 11.99
CA SER A 111 -10.19 17.68 12.47
C SER A 111 -9.63 17.47 13.89
N SER A 112 -10.11 16.45 14.61
CA SER A 112 -9.63 16.11 15.96
C SER A 112 -8.37 15.24 15.92
N PRO A 113 -7.32 15.55 16.71
CA PRO A 113 -6.22 14.62 16.92
C PRO A 113 -6.66 13.48 17.83
N SER A 114 -6.53 12.23 17.36
CA SER A 114 -6.82 11.04 18.17
C SER A 114 -5.68 10.76 19.15
N GLU A 115 -5.87 11.14 20.42
CA GLU A 115 -5.03 10.67 21.52
C GLU A 115 -5.31 9.19 21.82
N SER A 116 -4.27 8.36 21.75
CA SER A 116 -4.23 7.07 22.43
C SER A 116 -2.84 6.91 23.04
N SER A 117 -2.79 6.56 24.33
CA SER A 117 -1.63 6.76 25.19
C SER A 117 -0.72 5.54 25.30
N SER A 118 0.59 5.77 25.25
CA SER A 118 1.58 4.99 25.98
C SER A 118 2.88 5.79 26.15
N HIS A 119 3.32 5.95 27.40
CA HIS A 119 4.58 6.61 27.74
C HIS A 119 5.78 5.69 27.44
N VAL A 120 6.81 6.20 26.76
CA VAL A 120 8.21 5.76 26.87
C VAL A 120 9.14 6.97 26.72
N GLU A 121 10.25 6.97 27.48
CA GLU A 121 11.28 8.02 27.53
C GLU A 121 12.15 8.13 26.26
N PRO A 122 12.89 9.26 26.05
CA PRO A 122 13.59 9.53 24.81
C PRO A 122 14.95 8.82 24.69
N GLY A 123 15.00 7.74 23.91
CA GLY A 123 16.22 7.24 23.27
C GLY A 123 16.39 7.88 21.87
N THR A 124 17.60 8.30 21.54
CA THR A 124 17.91 8.98 20.27
C THR A 124 17.85 8.02 19.07
N ASP A 125 16.84 8.20 18.22
CA ASP A 125 16.87 7.76 16.82
C ASP A 125 16.20 8.81 15.91
N GLN A 126 16.89 9.19 14.83
CA GLN A 126 16.34 10.12 13.84
C GLN A 126 15.29 9.43 12.98
N LYS A 127 14.04 9.41 13.43
CA LYS A 127 12.89 8.99 12.61
C LYS A 127 12.64 10.00 11.48
N THR A 128 13.20 9.71 10.30
CA THR A 128 12.69 10.20 9.02
C THR A 128 11.20 9.85 8.92
N PRO A 129 10.31 10.72 8.42
CA PRO A 129 8.88 10.44 8.32
C PRO A 129 8.56 9.47 7.16
N GLY A 130 8.87 8.19 7.35
CA GLY A 130 8.49 7.11 6.44
C GLY A 130 7.01 6.72 6.58
N SER A 131 6.40 6.23 5.50
CA SER A 131 5.04 5.70 5.57
C SER A 131 5.02 4.30 6.20
N GLU A 132 3.83 3.84 6.58
CA GLU A 132 3.63 2.50 7.15
C GLU A 132 3.78 1.38 6.11
N ASP A 133 3.81 1.67 4.80
CA ASP A 133 3.81 0.67 3.72
C ASP A 133 5.18 -0.01 3.52
N VAL A 134 6.29 0.61 3.95
CA VAL A 134 7.65 0.04 3.89
C VAL A 134 8.36 0.26 5.22
N VAL A 135 8.68 -0.83 5.93
CA VAL A 135 9.36 -0.79 7.23
C VAL A 135 10.84 -1.08 7.04
N VAL A 136 11.70 -0.17 7.50
CA VAL A 136 13.17 -0.32 7.46
C VAL A 136 13.71 -0.45 8.89
N THR A 137 14.54 -1.46 9.14
CA THR A 137 15.24 -1.67 10.42
C THR A 137 16.70 -2.02 10.17
N SER A 138 17.62 -1.63 11.07
CA SER A 138 19.04 -2.00 10.98
C SER A 138 19.53 -2.55 12.31
N GLU A 139 19.95 -3.82 12.33
CA GLU A 139 20.45 -4.53 13.53
C GLU A 139 21.42 -5.64 13.11
N ASP A 140 22.33 -6.07 14.01
CA ASP A 140 23.29 -7.18 13.77
C ASP A 140 24.11 -7.08 12.45
N GLY A 141 24.35 -5.86 11.96
CA GLY A 141 25.04 -5.62 10.69
C GLY A 141 24.18 -5.86 9.44
N ILE A 142 22.85 -5.93 9.59
CA ILE A 142 21.88 -6.17 8.51
C ILE A 142 20.87 -5.02 8.47
N THR A 143 20.72 -4.37 7.32
CA THR A 143 19.59 -3.47 7.06
C THR A 143 18.48 -4.24 6.34
N LYS A 144 17.32 -4.35 6.97
CA LYS A 144 16.13 -5.06 6.48
C LYS A 144 15.13 -4.04 5.96
N ILE A 145 14.74 -4.17 4.70
CA ILE A 145 13.64 -3.44 4.05
C ILE A 145 12.47 -4.42 3.92
N MET A 146 11.32 -4.09 4.51
CA MET A 146 10.17 -4.99 4.57
C MET A 146 8.93 -4.35 3.93
N PHE A 147 8.35 -5.01 2.94
CA PHE A 147 7.05 -4.62 2.40
C PHE A 147 5.98 -4.85 3.48
N ASN A 148 5.17 -3.82 3.77
CA ASN A 148 4.28 -3.81 4.93
C ASN A 148 2.83 -3.43 4.57
N ARG A 149 2.29 -4.03 3.49
CA ARG A 149 0.87 -3.97 3.13
C ARG A 149 0.23 -5.36 3.12
N PRO A 150 0.29 -6.14 4.23
CA PRO A 150 -0.13 -7.54 4.23
C PRO A 150 -1.60 -7.73 3.82
N ALA A 151 -2.49 -6.81 4.23
CA ALA A 151 -3.90 -6.81 3.84
C ALA A 151 -4.14 -6.62 2.32
N GLN A 152 -3.15 -6.08 1.58
CA GLN A 152 -3.14 -6.01 0.12
C GLN A 152 -2.06 -6.91 -0.49
N LYS A 153 -1.63 -7.96 0.22
CA LYS A 153 -0.65 -8.95 -0.22
C LYS A 153 0.69 -8.32 -0.65
N ASN A 154 1.06 -7.21 0.01
CA ASN A 154 2.24 -6.41 -0.29
C ASN A 154 2.29 -5.91 -1.74
N ALA A 155 1.14 -5.58 -2.34
CA ALA A 155 1.07 -4.95 -3.66
C ALA A 155 1.79 -3.58 -3.65
N ILE A 156 2.63 -3.32 -4.66
CA ILE A 156 3.54 -2.19 -4.71
C ILE A 156 2.85 -0.98 -5.34
N THR A 157 2.64 0.06 -4.55
CA THR A 157 2.11 1.36 -5.01
C THR A 157 3.24 2.22 -5.60
N THR A 158 2.88 3.23 -6.40
CA THR A 158 3.83 4.28 -6.85
C THR A 158 4.57 4.97 -5.69
N GLN A 159 4.00 4.97 -4.48
CA GLN A 159 4.64 5.49 -3.28
C GLN A 159 5.70 4.52 -2.74
N MET A 160 5.36 3.23 -2.62
CA MET A 160 6.30 2.19 -2.20
C MET A 160 7.53 2.11 -3.11
N TYR A 161 7.36 2.27 -4.44
CA TYR A 161 8.48 2.36 -5.39
C TYR A 161 9.52 3.39 -4.94
N ARG A 162 9.09 4.61 -4.60
CA ARG A 162 9.97 5.69 -4.14
C ARG A 162 10.55 5.41 -2.74
N GLU A 163 9.78 4.82 -1.86
CA GLU A 163 10.24 4.47 -0.51
C GLU A 163 11.32 3.37 -0.54
N ILE A 164 11.19 2.39 -1.44
CA ILE A 164 12.20 1.34 -1.63
C ILE A 164 13.47 1.92 -2.29
N ILE A 165 13.35 2.84 -3.26
CA ILE A 165 14.50 3.59 -3.82
C ILE A 165 15.25 4.30 -2.69
N LEU A 166 14.56 5.12 -1.88
CA LEU A 166 15.17 5.85 -0.77
C LEU A 166 15.76 4.92 0.30
N ALA A 167 15.11 3.79 0.59
CA ALA A 167 15.61 2.79 1.53
C ALA A 167 16.88 2.08 1.01
N LEU A 168 16.95 1.74 -0.28
CA LEU A 168 18.15 1.19 -0.92
C LEU A 168 19.27 2.24 -0.97
N GLU A 169 18.97 3.49 -1.31
CA GLU A 169 19.95 4.57 -1.27
C GLU A 169 20.54 4.76 0.15
N ALA A 170 19.70 4.75 1.19
CA ALA A 170 20.16 4.82 2.58
C ALA A 170 20.98 3.58 2.96
N ALA A 171 20.48 2.37 2.67
CA ALA A 171 21.17 1.11 2.96
C ALA A 171 22.52 0.99 2.23
N SER A 172 22.67 1.59 1.04
CA SER A 172 23.95 1.63 0.31
C SER A 172 25.04 2.43 1.03
N LYS A 173 24.64 3.40 1.88
CA LYS A 173 25.49 4.38 2.57
C LYS A 173 25.66 4.10 4.07
N ASP A 174 24.78 3.30 4.68
CA ASP A 174 24.81 3.00 6.11
C ASP A 174 25.96 2.04 6.52
N ASN A 175 26.04 1.69 7.81
CA ASN A 175 27.05 0.79 8.36
C ASN A 175 26.68 -0.70 8.28
N SER A 176 25.56 -1.08 7.64
CA SER A 176 25.21 -2.49 7.47
C SER A 176 26.17 -3.20 6.51
N THR A 177 26.44 -4.46 6.79
CA THR A 177 27.26 -5.36 5.98
C THR A 177 26.44 -6.02 4.88
N ILE A 178 25.15 -6.27 5.13
CA ILE A 178 24.20 -6.93 4.23
C ILE A 178 22.89 -6.14 4.21
N THR A 179 22.22 -6.11 3.06
CA THR A 179 20.85 -5.59 2.96
C THR A 179 19.89 -6.71 2.56
N VAL A 180 18.72 -6.75 3.20
CA VAL A 180 17.71 -7.80 3.04
C VAL A 180 16.39 -7.19 2.61
N ILE A 181 15.71 -7.82 1.64
CA ILE A 181 14.33 -7.48 1.27
C ILE A 181 13.41 -8.68 1.59
N THR A 182 12.27 -8.40 2.24
CA THR A 182 11.27 -9.41 2.63
C THR A 182 9.85 -8.84 2.68
N GLY A 183 8.82 -9.68 2.77
CA GLY A 183 7.42 -9.25 2.93
C GLY A 183 6.90 -9.51 4.35
N ASN A 184 6.02 -8.65 4.85
CA ASN A 184 5.24 -8.92 6.05
C ASN A 184 4.02 -9.81 5.73
N GLY A 185 3.65 -10.69 6.67
CA GLY A 185 2.51 -11.60 6.53
C GLY A 185 2.71 -12.72 5.50
N ASP A 186 1.61 -13.11 4.84
CA ASP A 186 1.55 -14.34 4.05
C ASP A 186 2.24 -14.27 2.67
N TYR A 187 2.51 -13.08 2.15
CA TYR A 187 3.06 -12.86 0.81
C TYR A 187 4.43 -12.21 0.90
N TYR A 188 5.31 -12.53 -0.04
CA TYR A 188 6.46 -11.66 -0.31
C TYR A 188 5.93 -10.37 -0.93
N SER A 189 5.42 -10.46 -2.17
CA SER A 189 4.62 -9.38 -2.78
C SER A 189 3.82 -9.89 -3.98
N SER A 190 2.56 -9.45 -4.09
CA SER A 190 1.71 -9.68 -5.27
C SER A 190 2.04 -8.78 -6.47
N GLY A 191 3.13 -8.02 -6.43
CA GLY A 191 3.58 -7.18 -7.55
C GLY A 191 2.90 -5.83 -7.61
N ASN A 192 2.87 -5.24 -8.81
CA ASN A 192 2.28 -3.93 -9.06
C ASN A 192 0.83 -3.81 -8.55
N ASP A 193 0.55 -2.78 -7.74
CA ASP A 193 -0.82 -2.43 -7.38
C ASP A 193 -1.54 -1.88 -8.61
N LEU A 194 -2.41 -2.70 -9.23
CA LEU A 194 -3.09 -2.34 -10.48
C LEU A 194 -4.05 -1.14 -10.33
N THR A 195 -4.29 -0.64 -9.11
CA THR A 195 -4.99 0.64 -8.91
C THR A 195 -4.13 1.86 -9.29
N ASN A 196 -2.81 1.72 -9.44
CA ASN A 196 -1.92 2.75 -9.98
C ASN A 196 -2.40 3.20 -11.38
N PHE A 197 -2.92 2.29 -12.21
CA PHE A 197 -3.46 2.58 -13.56
C PHE A 197 -4.84 3.25 -13.56
N THR A 198 -5.54 3.33 -12.42
CA THR A 198 -6.88 3.94 -12.34
C THR A 198 -6.86 5.44 -12.04
N LYS A 199 -5.71 5.99 -11.66
CA LYS A 199 -5.54 7.41 -11.30
C LYS A 199 -4.96 8.17 -12.49
N ILE A 200 -5.84 8.64 -13.38
CA ILE A 200 -5.44 9.41 -14.56
C ILE A 200 -5.32 10.90 -14.18
N PRO A 201 -4.13 11.53 -14.28
CA PRO A 201 -3.90 12.95 -14.06
C PRO A 201 -4.34 13.78 -15.29
N PRO A 202 -4.29 15.12 -15.24
CA PRO A 202 -4.70 15.97 -16.36
C PRO A 202 -3.97 15.71 -17.69
N GLY A 203 -2.71 15.26 -17.69
CA GLY A 203 -1.97 14.86 -18.91
C GLY A 203 -2.34 13.48 -19.46
N GLY A 204 -3.38 12.83 -18.93
CA GLY A 204 -3.95 11.62 -19.50
C GLY A 204 -3.12 10.34 -19.28
N ILE A 205 -3.50 9.28 -19.98
CA ILE A 205 -2.89 7.95 -19.83
C ILE A 205 -1.45 7.89 -20.37
N GLU A 206 -1.09 8.73 -21.34
CA GLU A 206 0.27 8.85 -21.87
C GLU A 206 1.26 9.38 -20.83
N GLU A 207 0.86 10.38 -20.03
CA GLU A 207 1.66 10.90 -18.91
C GLU A 207 1.85 9.82 -17.83
N VAL A 208 0.81 9.03 -17.52
CA VAL A 208 0.89 7.90 -16.57
C VAL A 208 1.87 6.85 -17.08
N ALA A 209 1.76 6.43 -18.34
CA ALA A 209 2.65 5.43 -18.92
C ALA A 209 4.11 5.91 -18.92
N LYS A 210 4.35 7.16 -19.34
CA LYS A 210 5.70 7.76 -19.36
C LYS A 210 6.30 7.89 -17.96
N SER A 211 5.57 8.45 -17.01
CA SER A 211 6.06 8.64 -15.63
C SER A 211 6.24 7.31 -14.89
N GLY A 212 5.37 6.33 -15.15
CA GLY A 212 5.52 4.96 -14.65
C GLY A 212 6.77 4.26 -15.21
N ALA A 213 7.11 4.48 -16.48
CA ALA A 213 8.27 3.85 -17.11
C ALA A 213 9.58 4.45 -16.61
N VAL A 214 9.62 5.77 -16.39
CA VAL A 214 10.74 6.45 -15.74
C VAL A 214 10.95 5.92 -14.32
N LEU A 215 9.89 5.89 -13.50
CA LEU A 215 9.97 5.40 -12.12
C LEU A 215 10.37 3.91 -12.04
N LEU A 216 9.88 3.08 -12.97
CA LEU A 216 10.28 1.67 -13.04
C LEU A 216 11.76 1.53 -13.39
N ARG A 217 12.27 2.33 -14.34
CA ARG A 217 13.69 2.31 -14.72
C ARG A 217 14.56 2.71 -13.54
N GLU A 218 14.28 3.85 -12.91
CA GLU A 218 14.97 4.35 -11.72
C GLU A 218 14.98 3.31 -10.59
N PHE A 219 13.84 2.67 -10.35
CA PHE A 219 13.70 1.61 -9.34
C PHE A 219 14.60 0.40 -9.65
N VAL A 220 14.59 -0.11 -10.88
CA VAL A 220 15.42 -1.27 -11.28
C VAL A 220 16.91 -0.90 -11.30
N ASP A 221 17.26 0.32 -11.72
CA ASP A 221 18.63 0.84 -11.70
C ASP A 221 19.23 0.75 -10.27
N CYS A 222 18.45 1.06 -9.22
CA CYS A 222 18.88 0.88 -7.83
C CYS A 222 19.29 -0.57 -7.45
N PHE A 223 18.72 -1.60 -8.09
CA PHE A 223 19.11 -3.01 -7.85
C PHE A 223 20.34 -3.43 -8.69
N ILE A 224 20.52 -2.80 -9.85
CA ILE A 224 21.71 -3.02 -10.71
C ILE A 224 22.95 -2.48 -9.99
N ASP A 225 22.85 -1.27 -9.44
CA ASP A 225 23.97 -0.54 -8.82
C ASP A 225 24.23 -0.86 -7.34
N PHE A 226 23.33 -1.60 -6.67
CA PHE A 226 23.40 -1.76 -5.22
C PHE A 226 24.74 -2.36 -4.74
N PRO A 227 25.56 -1.64 -3.94
CA PRO A 227 26.98 -1.95 -3.79
C PRO A 227 27.31 -2.99 -2.70
N LYS A 228 26.34 -3.36 -1.86
CA LYS A 228 26.51 -4.37 -0.78
C LYS A 228 25.82 -5.67 -1.19
N PRO A 229 26.10 -6.81 -0.53
CA PRO A 229 25.30 -8.02 -0.67
C PRO A 229 23.81 -7.73 -0.40
N LEU A 230 22.97 -8.01 -1.40
CA LEU A 230 21.52 -7.80 -1.39
C LEU A 230 20.84 -9.16 -1.45
N ILE A 231 20.04 -9.48 -0.43
CA ILE A 231 19.48 -10.82 -0.23
C ILE A 231 17.94 -10.75 -0.16
N ALA A 232 17.28 -11.60 -0.93
CA ALA A 232 15.82 -11.75 -0.88
C ALA A 232 15.46 -12.87 0.12
N VAL A 233 14.56 -12.56 1.05
CA VAL A 233 13.99 -13.53 2.00
C VAL A 233 12.51 -13.67 1.66
N VAL A 234 12.21 -14.63 0.79
CA VAL A 234 10.91 -14.83 0.14
C VAL A 234 10.02 -15.71 1.02
N ASN A 235 9.27 -15.06 1.91
CA ASN A 235 8.38 -15.64 2.91
C ASN A 235 7.06 -16.24 2.36
N GLY A 236 6.77 -16.09 1.07
CA GLY A 236 5.48 -16.51 0.50
C GLY A 236 5.39 -16.19 -0.98
N PRO A 237 4.19 -16.17 -1.57
CA PRO A 237 4.02 -15.91 -3.00
C PRO A 237 4.59 -14.55 -3.45
N ALA A 238 5.25 -14.58 -4.60
CA ALA A 238 5.86 -13.46 -5.30
C ALA A 238 5.31 -13.40 -6.74
N VAL A 239 4.89 -12.21 -7.22
CA VAL A 239 4.26 -12.05 -8.55
C VAL A 239 4.74 -10.78 -9.28
N GLY A 240 5.20 -10.89 -10.53
CA GLY A 240 5.65 -9.75 -11.35
C GLY A 240 7.02 -9.20 -10.92
N ILE A 241 7.18 -7.88 -10.87
CA ILE A 241 8.41 -7.17 -10.47
C ILE A 241 9.19 -7.73 -9.25
N PRO A 242 8.59 -8.23 -8.16
CA PRO A 242 9.34 -8.81 -7.03
C PRO A 242 9.98 -10.16 -7.37
N VAL A 243 9.61 -10.77 -8.51
CA VAL A 243 10.16 -12.02 -9.05
C VAL A 243 11.24 -11.76 -10.09
N THR A 244 11.03 -10.80 -10.99
CA THR A 244 12.01 -10.44 -12.03
C THR A 244 13.28 -9.86 -11.42
N LEU A 245 13.12 -8.97 -10.42
CA LEU A 245 14.23 -8.42 -9.64
C LEU A 245 15.12 -9.48 -9.00
N LEU A 246 14.63 -10.70 -8.72
CA LEU A 246 15.43 -11.77 -8.10
C LEU A 246 16.69 -12.12 -8.92
N GLY A 247 16.66 -11.91 -10.24
CA GLY A 247 17.84 -12.02 -11.11
C GLY A 247 18.92 -10.95 -10.89
N LEU A 248 18.67 -9.97 -10.00
CA LEU A 248 19.59 -8.90 -9.58
C LEU A 248 20.01 -9.02 -8.11
N PHE A 249 19.46 -9.97 -7.34
CA PHE A 249 19.91 -10.26 -5.98
C PHE A 249 21.17 -11.15 -5.98
N ASP A 250 21.96 -11.09 -4.92
CA ASP A 250 23.17 -11.92 -4.79
C ASP A 250 22.87 -13.28 -4.13
N ALA A 251 21.78 -13.36 -3.36
CA ALA A 251 21.21 -14.62 -2.85
C ALA A 251 19.69 -14.50 -2.65
N VAL A 252 18.99 -15.61 -2.81
CA VAL A 252 17.52 -15.70 -2.68
C VAL A 252 17.18 -16.91 -1.83
N TYR A 253 16.63 -16.70 -0.65
CA TYR A 253 16.18 -17.75 0.26
C TYR A 253 14.67 -17.77 0.33
N ALA A 254 14.06 -18.94 0.13
CA ALA A 254 12.60 -19.07 0.04
C ALA A 254 12.04 -20.05 1.09
N SER A 255 10.84 -19.76 1.58
CA SER A 255 9.99 -20.79 2.20
C SER A 255 9.51 -21.79 1.12
N ASP A 256 9.32 -23.05 1.47
CA ASP A 256 8.72 -24.05 0.60
C ASP A 256 7.25 -23.76 0.23
N ARG A 257 6.59 -22.86 0.97
CA ARG A 257 5.28 -22.26 0.65
C ARG A 257 5.35 -21.19 -0.45
N ALA A 258 6.54 -20.68 -0.79
CA ALA A 258 6.68 -19.62 -1.79
C ALA A 258 6.38 -20.11 -3.22
N THR A 259 5.83 -19.21 -4.03
CA THR A 259 5.58 -19.43 -5.46
C THR A 259 5.98 -18.21 -6.26
N PHE A 260 6.50 -18.41 -7.47
CA PHE A 260 7.10 -17.37 -8.31
C PHE A 260 6.33 -17.31 -9.63
N HIS A 261 5.85 -16.13 -10.02
CA HIS A 261 4.90 -16.00 -11.14
C HIS A 261 5.05 -14.68 -11.88
N THR A 262 5.21 -14.73 -13.21
CA THR A 262 5.37 -13.56 -14.08
C THR A 262 4.29 -13.55 -15.18
N PRO A 263 3.01 -13.25 -14.84
CA PRO A 263 1.89 -13.37 -15.78
C PRO A 263 1.80 -12.20 -16.79
N PHE A 264 2.92 -11.76 -17.37
CA PHE A 264 3.00 -10.55 -18.19
C PHE A 264 2.07 -10.60 -19.41
N SER A 265 2.13 -11.68 -20.21
CA SER A 265 1.27 -11.85 -21.38
C SER A 265 -0.22 -11.95 -21.03
N HIS A 266 -0.57 -12.50 -19.86
CA HIS A 266 -1.95 -12.52 -19.36
C HIS A 266 -2.48 -11.13 -18.99
N LEU A 267 -1.59 -10.16 -18.80
CA LEU A 267 -1.89 -8.76 -18.51
C LEU A 267 -1.62 -7.82 -19.69
N GLY A 268 -1.37 -8.35 -20.90
CA GLY A 268 -1.00 -7.55 -22.07
C GLY A 268 0.32 -6.79 -21.92
N GLN A 269 1.21 -7.24 -21.03
CA GLN A 269 2.50 -6.61 -20.71
C GLN A 269 3.67 -7.47 -21.18
N THR A 270 4.86 -6.87 -21.21
CA THR A 270 6.14 -7.52 -21.50
C THR A 270 6.97 -7.73 -20.23
N ALA A 271 8.09 -8.44 -20.36
CA ALA A 271 9.07 -8.61 -19.29
C ALA A 271 9.67 -7.25 -18.84
N GLU A 272 10.07 -7.19 -17.57
CA GLU A 272 10.72 -6.07 -16.91
C GLU A 272 11.79 -6.57 -15.90
N GLY A 273 12.46 -5.67 -15.17
CA GLY A 273 13.39 -6.04 -14.10
C GLY A 273 14.66 -6.73 -14.60
N CYS A 274 15.07 -6.46 -15.85
CA CYS A 274 16.09 -7.16 -16.62
C CYS A 274 15.77 -8.64 -16.92
N SER A 275 14.55 -9.12 -16.65
CA SER A 275 14.23 -10.55 -16.75
C SER A 275 14.29 -11.12 -18.17
N SER A 276 14.11 -10.30 -19.21
CA SER A 276 14.33 -10.71 -20.60
C SER A 276 15.76 -11.18 -20.87
N TYR A 277 16.73 -10.72 -20.06
CA TYR A 277 18.14 -11.08 -20.15
C TYR A 277 18.58 -12.03 -19.02
N THR A 278 18.20 -11.75 -17.77
CA THR A 278 18.66 -12.53 -16.61
C THR A 278 18.02 -13.92 -16.56
N PHE A 279 16.73 -14.07 -16.85
CA PHE A 279 16.08 -15.38 -16.74
C PHE A 279 16.63 -16.39 -17.77
N PRO A 280 16.79 -16.07 -19.07
CA PRO A 280 17.44 -16.99 -20.01
C PRO A 280 18.86 -17.41 -19.60
N LYS A 281 19.62 -16.53 -18.93
CA LYS A 281 20.96 -16.85 -18.38
C LYS A 281 20.90 -17.74 -17.13
N ILE A 282 19.87 -17.59 -16.29
CA ILE A 282 19.70 -18.33 -15.02
C ILE A 282 19.09 -19.72 -15.24
N MET A 283 17.96 -19.81 -15.95
CA MET A 283 17.17 -21.03 -16.09
C MET A 283 17.17 -21.65 -17.50
N GLY A 284 17.90 -21.05 -18.44
CA GLY A 284 17.89 -21.41 -19.85
C GLY A 284 16.66 -20.88 -20.61
N PRO A 285 16.74 -20.72 -21.94
CA PRO A 285 15.72 -20.04 -22.73
C PRO A 285 14.35 -20.73 -22.67
N ALA A 286 14.30 -22.07 -22.67
CA ALA A 286 13.04 -22.81 -22.65
C ALA A 286 12.22 -22.58 -21.36
N LYS A 287 12.88 -22.52 -20.19
CA LYS A 287 12.21 -22.27 -18.91
C LYS A 287 11.90 -20.80 -18.69
N ALA A 288 12.77 -19.91 -19.16
CA ALA A 288 12.46 -18.48 -19.25
C ALA A 288 11.22 -18.24 -20.13
N THR A 289 11.05 -18.95 -21.25
CA THR A 289 9.84 -18.91 -22.09
C THR A 289 8.59 -19.42 -21.37
N GLU A 290 8.66 -20.57 -20.69
CA GLU A 290 7.54 -21.07 -19.85
C GLU A 290 7.08 -20.00 -18.84
N MET A 291 8.03 -19.32 -18.19
CA MET A 291 7.75 -18.38 -17.11
C MET A 291 7.33 -16.98 -17.60
N LEU A 292 8.09 -16.37 -18.53
CA LEU A 292 7.89 -14.97 -18.97
C LEU A 292 6.81 -14.83 -20.06
N ILE A 293 6.74 -15.78 -21.01
CA ILE A 293 5.82 -15.71 -22.15
C ILE A 293 4.52 -16.46 -21.85
N PHE A 294 4.61 -17.70 -21.33
CA PHE A 294 3.42 -18.49 -21.02
C PHE A 294 2.89 -18.28 -19.58
N GLY A 295 3.56 -17.47 -18.77
CA GLY A 295 3.11 -17.14 -17.41
C GLY A 295 3.07 -18.34 -16.46
N LYS A 296 3.95 -19.33 -16.64
CA LYS A 296 4.02 -20.47 -15.72
C LYS A 296 4.35 -19.99 -14.30
N LYS A 297 3.56 -20.46 -13.34
CA LYS A 297 3.86 -20.32 -11.91
C LYS A 297 4.79 -21.46 -11.47
N LEU A 298 5.89 -21.13 -10.82
CA LEU A 298 6.82 -22.09 -10.22
C LEU A 298 6.57 -22.21 -8.71
N THR A 299 6.74 -23.41 -8.18
CA THR A 299 6.97 -23.65 -6.74
C THR A 299 8.37 -23.20 -6.33
N ALA A 300 8.62 -23.00 -5.04
CA ALA A 300 9.97 -22.71 -4.52
C ALA A 300 11.02 -23.76 -4.94
N ARG A 301 10.65 -25.05 -4.93
CA ARG A 301 11.56 -26.13 -5.34
C ARG A 301 11.86 -26.09 -6.84
N GLU A 302 10.88 -25.80 -7.69
CA GLU A 302 11.11 -25.60 -9.13
C GLU A 302 11.96 -24.37 -9.43
N ALA A 303 11.74 -23.25 -8.73
CA ALA A 303 12.52 -22.03 -8.87
C ALA A 303 13.98 -22.22 -8.43
N CYS A 304 14.21 -23.02 -7.38
CA CYS A 304 15.54 -23.41 -6.94
C CYS A 304 16.24 -24.35 -7.94
N ALA A 305 15.55 -25.39 -8.42
CA ALA A 305 16.06 -26.27 -9.47
C ALA A 305 16.34 -25.56 -10.81
N GLN A 306 15.74 -24.38 -11.02
CA GLN A 306 15.95 -23.50 -12.17
C GLN A 306 16.92 -22.34 -11.87
N GLY A 307 17.60 -22.34 -10.71
CA GLY A 307 18.64 -21.37 -10.37
C GLY A 307 18.18 -19.97 -9.91
N LEU A 308 16.87 -19.70 -9.87
CA LEU A 308 16.31 -18.42 -9.41
C LEU A 308 16.30 -18.29 -7.87
N VAL A 309 16.36 -19.41 -7.15
CA VAL A 309 16.38 -19.48 -5.68
C VAL A 309 17.63 -20.24 -5.23
N THR A 310 18.39 -19.66 -4.30
CA THR A 310 19.62 -20.25 -3.74
C THR A 310 19.32 -21.48 -2.88
N GLU A 311 18.34 -21.39 -1.98
CA GLU A 311 17.95 -22.50 -1.10
C GLU A 311 16.49 -22.35 -0.64
N VAL A 312 15.85 -23.49 -0.38
CA VAL A 312 14.44 -23.59 0.06
C VAL A 312 14.39 -24.25 1.43
N PHE A 313 13.69 -23.63 2.38
CA PHE A 313 13.52 -24.13 3.74
C PHE A 313 12.05 -24.46 4.04
N PRO A 314 11.76 -25.42 4.92
CA PRO A 314 10.39 -25.62 5.42
C PRO A 314 9.85 -24.35 6.08
N GLU A 315 8.60 -23.96 5.80
CA GLU A 315 7.94 -22.79 6.43
C GLU A 315 8.13 -22.72 7.95
N SER A 316 8.07 -23.87 8.63
CA SER A 316 8.17 -23.99 10.09
C SER A 316 9.54 -23.62 10.68
N THR A 317 10.61 -23.65 9.87
CA THR A 317 11.97 -23.30 10.31
C THR A 317 12.61 -22.17 9.50
N PHE A 318 12.03 -21.80 8.35
CA PHE A 318 12.50 -20.78 7.40
C PHE A 318 13.05 -19.52 8.07
N GLN A 319 12.25 -18.84 8.90
CA GLN A 319 12.69 -17.61 9.57
C GLN A 319 13.92 -17.88 10.46
N LYS A 320 13.88 -18.90 11.31
CA LYS A 320 14.97 -19.23 12.24
C LYS A 320 16.27 -19.55 11.52
N GLU A 321 16.21 -20.40 10.50
CA GLU A 321 17.40 -20.87 9.77
C GLU A 321 18.00 -19.77 8.89
N VAL A 322 17.17 -19.03 8.14
CA VAL A 322 17.64 -17.94 7.30
C VAL A 322 18.25 -16.82 8.14
N TRP A 323 17.57 -16.31 9.17
CA TRP A 323 18.13 -15.22 9.98
C TRP A 323 19.39 -15.66 10.75
N ALA A 324 19.49 -16.90 11.21
CA ALA A 324 20.73 -17.41 11.82
C ALA A 324 21.90 -17.40 10.82
N ARG A 325 21.66 -17.80 9.57
CA ARG A 325 22.66 -17.78 8.49
C ARG A 325 23.06 -16.35 8.12
N LEU A 326 22.10 -15.43 7.98
CA LEU A 326 22.37 -14.03 7.66
C LEU A 326 23.17 -13.33 8.77
N LYS A 327 22.86 -13.58 10.05
CA LYS A 327 23.63 -13.08 11.20
C LYS A 327 25.04 -13.67 11.29
N ALA A 328 25.31 -14.82 10.66
CA ALA A 328 26.66 -15.34 10.48
C ALA A 328 27.40 -14.61 9.34
N TYR A 329 26.75 -14.43 8.19
CA TYR A 329 27.34 -13.72 7.04
C TYR A 329 27.63 -12.24 7.33
N ALA A 330 26.79 -11.55 8.10
CA ALA A 330 26.99 -10.15 8.49
C ALA A 330 28.26 -9.91 9.34
N LYS A 331 28.88 -10.98 9.87
CA LYS A 331 30.15 -10.94 10.62
C LYS A 331 31.40 -11.16 9.74
N LEU A 332 31.22 -11.45 8.44
CA LEU A 332 32.34 -11.57 7.51
C LEU A 332 32.92 -10.17 7.18
N PRO A 333 34.20 -10.07 6.75
CA PRO A 333 34.82 -8.78 6.46
C PRO A 333 34.05 -7.99 5.36
N PRO A 334 33.45 -6.83 5.67
CA PRO A 334 32.51 -6.16 4.76
C PRO A 334 33.15 -5.68 3.47
N ASN A 335 34.39 -5.18 3.54
CA ASN A 335 35.15 -4.75 2.36
C ASN A 335 35.45 -5.91 1.40
N ALA A 336 35.74 -7.11 1.92
CA ALA A 336 35.97 -8.28 1.08
C ALA A 336 34.69 -8.65 0.31
N MET A 337 33.54 -8.70 0.99
CA MET A 337 32.27 -9.01 0.33
C MET A 337 31.85 -7.95 -0.70
N LYS A 338 32.02 -6.65 -0.40
CA LYS A 338 31.76 -5.55 -1.35
C LYS A 338 32.64 -5.68 -2.61
N ILE A 339 33.94 -5.91 -2.44
CA ILE A 339 34.88 -6.06 -3.57
C ILE A 339 34.55 -7.33 -4.37
N SER A 340 34.26 -8.45 -3.71
CA SER A 340 33.85 -9.69 -4.39
C SER A 340 32.58 -9.50 -5.22
N LYS A 341 31.56 -8.81 -4.68
CA LYS A 341 30.35 -8.46 -5.45
C LYS A 341 30.68 -7.59 -6.66
N GLU A 342 31.52 -6.57 -6.50
CA GLU A 342 31.88 -5.69 -7.62
C GLU A 342 32.62 -6.45 -8.72
N LEU A 343 33.52 -7.36 -8.39
CA LEU A 343 34.21 -8.23 -9.36
C LEU A 343 33.24 -9.16 -10.12
N ILE A 344 32.16 -9.61 -9.46
CA ILE A 344 31.12 -10.46 -10.09
C ILE A 344 30.19 -9.62 -10.98
N ARG A 345 29.78 -8.43 -10.54
CA ARG A 345 28.69 -7.66 -11.15
C ARG A 345 29.14 -6.60 -12.15
N SER A 346 30.35 -6.04 -12.02
CA SER A 346 30.84 -4.90 -12.83
C SER A 346 30.73 -5.11 -14.35
N ASN A 347 31.17 -6.27 -14.83
CA ASN A 347 31.13 -6.62 -16.27
C ASN A 347 29.71 -6.73 -16.87
N GLU A 348 28.67 -6.79 -16.03
CA GLU A 348 27.27 -6.94 -16.47
C GLU A 348 26.46 -5.64 -16.31
N LYS A 349 26.91 -4.67 -15.48
CA LYS A 349 26.14 -3.46 -15.14
C LYS A 349 25.68 -2.66 -16.36
N GLU A 350 26.60 -2.31 -17.27
CA GLU A 350 26.27 -1.54 -18.48
C GLU A 350 25.20 -2.25 -19.32
N LYS A 351 25.34 -3.58 -19.50
CA LYS A 351 24.36 -4.37 -20.26
C LYS A 351 23.01 -4.44 -19.55
N LEU A 352 22.99 -4.54 -18.22
CA LEU A 352 21.76 -4.55 -17.43
C LEU A 352 21.01 -3.21 -17.52
N HIS A 353 21.69 -2.06 -17.41
CA HIS A 353 21.04 -0.75 -17.60
C HIS A 353 20.48 -0.59 -19.02
N ALA A 354 21.21 -1.04 -20.04
CA ALA A 354 20.72 -1.01 -21.41
C ALA A 354 19.45 -1.87 -21.61
N ILE A 355 19.41 -3.07 -21.02
CA ILE A 355 18.22 -3.93 -21.02
C ILE A 355 17.06 -3.29 -20.24
N ASN A 356 17.31 -2.73 -19.05
CA ASN A 356 16.30 -2.04 -18.25
C ASN A 356 15.66 -0.87 -19.02
N ALA A 357 16.48 -0.07 -19.71
CA ALA A 357 16.00 1.03 -20.54
C ALA A 357 15.16 0.54 -21.74
N GLU A 358 15.56 -0.55 -22.39
CA GLU A 358 14.83 -1.18 -23.50
C GLU A 358 13.48 -1.75 -23.02
N GLU A 359 13.48 -2.56 -21.95
CA GLU A 359 12.27 -3.13 -21.33
C GLU A 359 11.28 -2.03 -20.93
N CYS A 360 11.74 -0.99 -20.22
CA CYS A 360 10.87 0.13 -19.82
C CYS A 360 10.29 0.89 -21.01
N THR A 361 11.06 1.07 -22.09
CA THR A 361 10.60 1.75 -23.31
C THR A 361 9.50 0.94 -24.01
N ILE A 362 9.69 -0.38 -24.13
CA ILE A 362 8.68 -1.28 -24.72
C ILE A 362 7.43 -1.33 -23.83
N LEU A 363 7.62 -1.46 -22.51
CA LEU A 363 6.52 -1.57 -21.55
C LEU A 363 5.66 -0.28 -21.49
N GLN A 364 6.27 0.90 -21.64
CA GLN A 364 5.55 2.18 -21.80
C GLN A 364 4.52 2.11 -22.94
N GLY A 365 4.92 1.61 -24.11
CA GLY A 365 4.02 1.40 -25.24
C GLY A 365 2.96 0.33 -24.97
N ARG A 366 3.32 -0.75 -24.27
CA ARG A 366 2.39 -1.82 -23.89
C ARG A 366 1.28 -1.36 -22.94
N TRP A 367 1.54 -0.47 -21.99
CA TRP A 367 0.50 0.08 -21.11
C TRP A 367 -0.56 0.92 -21.85
N LEU A 368 -0.26 1.40 -23.06
CA LEU A 368 -1.19 2.11 -23.94
C LEU A 368 -1.92 1.19 -24.93
N SER A 369 -1.66 -0.12 -24.90
CA SER A 369 -2.28 -1.09 -25.80
C SER A 369 -3.66 -1.56 -25.33
N ASP A 370 -4.56 -1.85 -26.28
CA ASP A 370 -5.89 -2.40 -26.01
C ASP A 370 -5.82 -3.70 -25.20
N GLU A 371 -4.84 -4.56 -25.47
CA GLU A 371 -4.66 -5.83 -24.74
C GLU A 371 -4.38 -5.58 -23.24
N CYS A 372 -3.51 -4.61 -22.91
CA CYS A 372 -3.19 -4.25 -21.53
C CYS A 372 -4.38 -3.56 -20.83
N MET A 373 -4.99 -2.58 -21.51
CA MET A 373 -6.15 -1.86 -20.95
C MET A 373 -7.32 -2.82 -20.66
N ASN A 374 -7.65 -3.71 -21.60
CA ASN A 374 -8.69 -4.72 -21.42
C ASN A 374 -8.34 -5.71 -20.29
N ALA A 375 -7.07 -6.13 -20.15
CA ALA A 375 -6.66 -7.03 -19.08
C ALA A 375 -6.78 -6.38 -17.69
N ILE A 376 -6.39 -5.10 -17.55
CA ILE A 376 -6.53 -4.33 -16.31
C ILE A 376 -8.02 -4.16 -15.93
N VAL A 377 -8.87 -3.78 -16.88
CA VAL A 377 -10.33 -3.67 -16.66
C VAL A 377 -10.94 -5.00 -16.21
N ASN A 378 -10.54 -6.11 -16.85
CA ASN A 378 -10.99 -7.45 -16.46
C ASN A 378 -10.53 -7.85 -15.05
N PHE A 379 -9.29 -7.50 -14.66
CA PHE A 379 -8.77 -7.76 -13.32
C PHE A 379 -9.56 -6.99 -12.25
N LEU A 380 -9.75 -5.69 -12.44
CA LEU A 380 -10.48 -4.83 -11.50
C LEU A 380 -11.94 -5.28 -11.36
N SER A 381 -12.57 -5.68 -12.47
CA SER A 381 -13.95 -6.20 -12.50
C SER A 381 -14.12 -7.54 -11.77
N ARG A 382 -13.07 -8.37 -11.70
CA ARG A 382 -13.06 -9.61 -10.89
C ARG A 382 -12.86 -9.28 -9.42
N LYS A 383 -11.97 -8.34 -9.08
CA LYS A 383 -11.72 -7.91 -7.69
C LYS A 383 -12.96 -7.28 -7.05
N ALA A 384 -13.80 -6.57 -7.81
CA ALA A 384 -15.05 -5.98 -7.32
C ALA A 384 -16.21 -6.98 -7.10
N LYS A 385 -16.01 -8.28 -7.41
CA LYS A 385 -16.98 -9.37 -7.22
C LYS A 385 -16.58 -10.35 -6.10
N LEU A 386 -15.46 -10.07 -5.43
CA LEU A 386 -14.91 -10.82 -4.29
C LEU A 386 -14.99 -9.95 -3.04
#